data_AF-A0A349JDQ9-F1
#
_entry.id   AF-A0A349JDQ9-F1
#
_cell.length_a   1.000
_cell.length_b   1.000
_cell.length_c   1.000
_cell.angle_alpha   90.00
_cell.angle_beta   90.00
_cell.angle_gamma   90.00
#
_symmetry.space_group_name_H-M   'P 1'
#
loop_
_entity.id
_entity.type
_entity.pdbx_description
1 polymer ?
#
loop_
_entity_poly.entity_id
_entity_poly.type
_entity_poly.pdbx_seq_one_letter_code
_entity_poly.pdbx_strand_id
1 'polypeptide(L)' 'GHVGTGTRWHAEWCAQRGIEPAAHFAQVVRVRFADQLPSPWPLDHAGRATAGFRDAELALLSATPPQA' A
#
# COMPACT_ATOMS: atom_id res chain seq x y z
N GLY A 1 -9.94 11.84 -6.36
CA GLY A 1 -8.85 11.63 -5.39
C GLY A 1 -7.65 11.07 -6.11
N HIS A 2 -6.43 11.40 -5.68
CA HIS A 2 -5.16 11.02 -6.34
C HIS A 2 -4.97 9.50 -6.51
N VAL A 3 -5.67 8.69 -5.70
CA VAL A 3 -5.61 7.23 -5.71
C VAL A 3 -6.96 6.68 -6.18
N GLY A 4 -7.15 6.55 -7.49
CA GLY A 4 -8.46 6.16 -8.07
C GLY A 4 -8.77 4.65 -8.05
N THR A 5 -7.74 3.80 -8.04
CA THR A 5 -7.90 2.34 -8.22
C THR A 5 -7.34 1.52 -7.05
N GLY A 6 -6.46 2.10 -6.23
CA GLY A 6 -5.90 1.52 -5.01
C GLY A 6 -5.51 0.04 -5.12
N THR A 7 -5.67 -0.71 -4.03
CA THR A 7 -5.29 -2.13 -3.95
C THR A 7 -6.47 -3.09 -4.16
N ARG A 8 -7.68 -2.60 -4.49
CA ARG A 8 -8.87 -3.45 -4.73
C ARG A 8 -8.63 -4.49 -5.81
N TRP A 9 -8.11 -4.07 -6.96
CA TRP A 9 -7.81 -5.00 -8.05
C TRP A 9 -6.69 -5.98 -7.69
N HIS A 10 -5.67 -5.52 -6.95
CA HIS A 10 -4.58 -6.36 -6.49
C HIS A 10 -5.07 -7.46 -5.54
N ALA A 11 -5.99 -7.12 -4.63
CA ALA A 11 -6.65 -8.08 -3.75
C ALA A 11 -7.40 -9.18 -4.54
N GLU A 12 -8.22 -8.78 -5.52
CA GLU A 12 -8.96 -9.73 -6.38
C GLU A 12 -8.02 -10.62 -7.21
N TRP A 13 -6.92 -10.05 -7.71
CA TRP A 13 -5.90 -10.78 -8.46
C TRP A 13 -5.12 -11.78 -7.59
N CYS A 14 -4.83 -11.42 -6.33
CA CYS A 14 -4.19 -12.29 -5.35
C CYS A 14 -5.12 -13.44 -4.95
N ALA A 15 -6.40 -13.16 -4.72
CA ALA A 15 -7.41 -14.16 -4.37
C ALA A 15 -7.53 -15.24 -5.46
N GLN A 16 -7.57 -14.84 -6.74
CA GLN A 16 -7.61 -15.78 -7.88
C GLN A 16 -6.36 -16.68 -7.99
N ARG A 17 -5.24 -16.30 -7.35
CA ARG A 17 -3.98 -17.05 -7.37
C ARG A 17 -3.66 -17.75 -6.06
N GLY A 18 -4.51 -17.61 -5.04
CA GLY A 18 -4.26 -18.11 -3.70
C GLY A 18 -3.08 -17.42 -3.00
N ILE A 19 -2.78 -16.17 -3.37
CA ILE A 19 -1.71 -15.37 -2.77
C ILE A 19 -2.29 -14.52 -1.64
N GLU A 20 -1.56 -14.40 -0.53
CA GLU A 20 -1.95 -13.49 0.56
C GLU A 20 -1.65 -12.03 0.13
N PRO A 21 -2.68 -11.18 -0.04
CA PRO A 21 -2.53 -9.85 -0.61
C PRO A 21 -1.66 -8.91 0.23
N ALA A 22 -1.75 -8.92 1.56
CA ALA A 22 -0.97 -8.00 2.41
C ALA A 22 0.53 -8.31 2.37
N ALA A 23 0.93 -9.58 2.44
CA ALA A 23 2.30 -10.04 2.32
C ALA A 23 2.87 -9.76 0.92
N HIS A 24 2.07 -10.01 -0.12
CA HIS A 24 2.48 -9.68 -1.48
C HIS A 24 2.60 -8.17 -1.69
N PHE A 25 1.68 -7.37 -1.14
CA PHE A 25 1.76 -5.92 -1.14
C PHE A 25 3.03 -5.43 -0.43
N ALA A 26 3.33 -5.95 0.76
CA ALA A 26 4.55 -5.63 1.50
C ALA A 26 5.81 -5.89 0.69
N GLN A 27 5.88 -7.04 0.01
CA GLN A 27 6.99 -7.39 -0.89
C GLN A 27 7.09 -6.40 -2.05
N VAL A 28 5.98 -6.09 -2.71
CA VAL A 28 5.96 -5.14 -3.84
C VAL A 28 6.41 -3.76 -3.41
N VAL A 29 5.91 -3.25 -2.29
CA VAL A 29 6.33 -1.97 -1.70
C VAL A 29 7.83 -1.97 -1.46
N ARG A 30 8.36 -2.99 -0.79
CA ARG A 30 9.80 -3.10 -0.51
C ARG A 30 10.67 -3.20 -1.75
N VAL A 31 10.22 -3.86 -2.82
CA VAL A 31 11.06 -4.12 -4.01
C VAL A 31 10.94 -3.01 -5.05
N ARG A 32 9.76 -2.39 -5.18
CA ARG A 32 9.47 -1.45 -6.27
C ARG A 32 9.38 0.00 -5.82
N PHE A 33 9.16 0.24 -4.52
CA PHE A 33 8.93 1.57 -3.97
C PHE A 33 9.93 1.92 -2.86
N ALA A 34 11.02 1.15 -2.71
CA ALA A 34 12.07 1.41 -1.72
C ALA A 34 12.67 2.82 -1.85
N ASP A 35 12.87 3.33 -3.06
CA ASP A 35 13.44 4.67 -3.26
C ASP A 35 12.40 5.80 -3.11
N GLN A 36 11.11 5.44 -3.08
CA GLN A 36 9.99 6.38 -2.96
C GLN A 36 9.46 6.46 -1.53
N LEU A 37 9.89 5.53 -0.68
CA LEU A 37 9.53 5.48 0.72
C LEU A 37 10.79 5.47 1.59
N PRO A 38 10.83 6.30 2.63
CA PRO A 38 9.72 7.13 3.08
C PRO A 38 9.59 8.47 2.32
N SER A 39 8.36 8.96 2.22
CA SER A 39 8.03 10.25 1.59
C SER A 39 8.12 11.39 2.62
N PRO A 40 8.53 12.62 2.23
CA PRO A 40 8.53 13.77 3.12
C PRO A 40 7.12 14.28 3.46
N TRP A 41 6.09 13.82 2.75
CA TRP A 41 4.69 14.18 3.04
C TRP A 41 3.98 13.10 3.87
N PRO A 42 3.07 13.51 4.78
CA PRO A 42 2.23 12.57 5.52
C PRO A 42 1.45 11.65 4.58
N LEU A 43 1.29 10.40 4.99
CA LEU A 43 0.48 9.42 4.26
C LEU A 43 -1.01 9.86 4.26
N ASP A 44 -1.62 9.99 3.09
CA ASP A 44 -3.07 10.21 2.97
C ASP A 44 -3.85 8.92 3.30
N HIS A 45 -4.09 8.69 4.59
CA HIS A 45 -4.83 7.54 5.09
C HIS A 45 -6.27 7.50 4.56
N ALA A 46 -6.98 8.63 4.56
CA ALA A 46 -8.39 8.69 4.18
C ALA A 46 -8.60 8.41 2.69
N GLY A 47 -7.76 9.00 1.83
CA GLY A 47 -7.80 8.74 0.39
C GLY A 47 -7.43 7.30 0.05
N ARG A 48 -6.43 6.73 0.72
CA ARG A 48 -6.02 5.33 0.51
C ARG A 48 -7.05 4.32 1.02
N ALA A 49 -7.65 4.55 2.18
CA ALA A 49 -8.76 3.72 2.67
C ALA A 49 -9.95 3.73 1.68
N THR A 50 -10.32 4.91 1.16
CA THR A 50 -11.36 5.05 0.14
C THR A 50 -11.00 4.29 -1.15
N ALA A 51 -9.73 4.31 -1.54
CA ALA A 51 -9.20 3.56 -2.68
C ALA A 51 -9.13 2.04 -2.44
N GLY A 52 -9.44 1.57 -1.22
CA GLY A 52 -9.54 0.16 -0.85
C GLY A 52 -8.25 -0.46 -0.30
N PHE A 53 -7.32 0.37 0.19
CA PHE A 53 -6.23 -0.13 1.03
C PHE A 53 -6.78 -0.71 2.32
N ARG A 54 -6.30 -1.89 2.69
CA ARG A 54 -6.61 -2.57 3.94
C ARG A 54 -5.75 -2.01 5.07
N ASP A 55 -6.21 -2.24 6.30
CA ASP A 55 -5.54 -1.76 7.51
C ASP A 55 -4.06 -2.19 7.57
N ALA A 56 -3.76 -3.45 7.25
CA ALA A 56 -2.39 -3.97 7.21
C ALA A 56 -1.50 -3.25 6.17
N GLU A 57 -2.06 -2.86 5.03
CA GLU A 57 -1.33 -2.14 3.97
C GLU A 57 -1.06 -0.69 4.39
N LEU A 58 -2.03 -0.05 5.05
CA LEU A 58 -1.87 1.30 5.61
C LEU A 58 -0.82 1.30 6.73
N ALA A 59 -0.89 0.35 7.66
CA ALA A 59 0.08 0.20 8.74
C ALA A 59 1.51 0.02 8.20
N LEU A 60 1.70 -0.76 7.14
CA LEU A 60 2.99 -0.93 6.49
C LEU A 60 3.54 0.39 5.91
N LEU A 61 2.68 1.17 5.25
CA LEU A 61 3.08 2.46 4.69
C LEU A 61 3.39 3.49 5.78
N SER A 62 2.64 3.48 6.89
CA SER A 62 2.86 4.38 8.02
C SER A 62 4.08 4.00 8.87
N ALA A 63 4.43 2.72 8.91
CA ALA A 63 5.62 2.23 9.62
C ALA A 63 6.93 2.57 8.89
N THR A 64 6.86 3.20 7.70
CA THR A 64 8.04 3.71 6.99
C THR A 64 8.17 5.21 7.30
N PRO A 65 8.95 5.61 8.34
CA PRO A 65 8.96 6.99 8.86
C PRO A 65 9.59 7.95 7.85
N PRO A 66 9.09 9.19 7.65
CA PRO A 66 9.70 10.21 6.77
C PRO A 66 11.21 10.32 7.02
N GLN A 67 12.02 10.31 5.95
CA GLN A 67 13.45 10.65 6.09
C GLN A 67 13.52 12.12 6.51
N ALA A 68 14.17 12.36 7.64
CA ALA A 68 14.35 13.69 8.23
C ALA A 68 15.28 14.58 7.38
#